data_AF-A0A349JZB7-F1
#
_entry.id   AF-A0A349JZB7-F1
#
_cell.length_a   1.000
_cell.length_b   1.000
_cell.length_c   1.000
_cell.angle_alpha   90.00
_cell.angle_beta   90.00
_cell.angle_gamma   90.00
#
_symmetry.space_group_name_H-M   'P 1'
#
loop_
_entity.id
_entity.type
_entity.pdbx_description
1 polymer ?
#
loop_
_entity_poly.entity_id
_entity_poly.type
_entity_poly.pdbx_seq_one_letter_code
_entity_poly.pdbx_strand_id
1 'polypeptide(L)'
;METLLDRSLDGVIDAVRPKCLLLAEFHRRQIPVLTCGAAGGRSDATLIEIADLSRIFNDALLHQVRRNLRGNYGFPSGEDSRKKFGIAAVFSPEETRYPQGDGCVSTERPTHQPAGLRCDAGFGAVTHVTATFGLLAAGDIINRIAGSGNKEGGPGPPSGSRI
;
A
#
# COMPACT_ATOMS: atom_id res chain seq x y z
N MET A 1 18.51 11.89 -2.33
CA MET A 1 17.08 11.77 -2.67
C MET A 1 16.73 12.69 -3.83
N GLU A 2 17.24 13.93 -3.86
CA GLU A 2 17.13 14.83 -5.04
C GLU A 2 17.52 14.13 -6.35
N THR A 3 18.66 13.45 -6.40
CA THR A 3 19.11 12.70 -7.59
C THR A 3 18.18 11.58 -8.06
N LEU A 4 17.34 11.01 -7.19
CA LEU A 4 16.32 10.02 -7.58
C LEU A 4 15.06 10.70 -8.14
N LEU A 5 14.72 11.86 -7.58
CA LEU A 5 13.53 12.64 -7.97
C LEU A 5 13.74 13.46 -9.24
N ASP A 6 14.98 13.67 -9.67
CA ASP A 6 15.32 14.41 -10.90
C ASP A 6 15.25 13.56 -12.18
N ARG A 7 15.01 12.25 -12.05
CA ARG A 7 14.80 11.36 -13.20
C ARG A 7 13.35 11.45 -13.69
N SER A 8 13.14 11.34 -15.00
CA SER A 8 11.80 11.14 -15.57
C SER A 8 11.31 9.74 -15.19
N LEU A 9 10.30 9.67 -14.33
CA LEU A 9 9.65 8.43 -13.90
C LEU A 9 8.19 8.46 -14.33
N ASP A 10 7.74 7.41 -15.01
CA ASP A 10 6.34 7.27 -15.45
C ASP A 10 5.40 6.84 -14.31
N GLY A 11 5.95 6.15 -13.31
CA GLY A 11 5.22 5.76 -12.11
C GLY A 11 6.13 5.15 -11.05
N VAL A 12 5.64 5.11 -9.81
CA VAL A 12 6.43 4.71 -8.65
C VAL A 12 5.65 3.75 -7.75
N ILE A 13 6.31 2.67 -7.33
CA ILE A 13 5.83 1.76 -6.29
C ILE A 13 6.75 1.90 -5.08
N ASP A 14 6.21 2.34 -3.94
CA ASP A 14 7.00 2.52 -2.72
C ASP A 14 6.95 1.29 -1.78
N ALA A 15 8.13 0.76 -1.46
CA ALA A 15 8.37 -0.28 -0.46
C ALA A 15 9.47 0.09 0.59
N VAL A 16 9.86 1.36 0.71
CA VAL A 16 11.09 1.78 1.43
C VAL A 16 10.86 2.75 2.60
N ARG A 17 11.88 2.92 3.46
CA ARG A 17 11.79 3.62 4.75
C ARG A 17 11.36 5.10 4.73
N PRO A 18 11.50 5.90 3.66
CA PRO A 18 10.92 7.25 3.61
C PRO A 18 9.55 7.30 2.91
N LYS A 19 8.64 6.33 3.17
CA LYS A 19 7.31 6.24 2.52
C LYS A 19 6.60 7.60 2.37
N CYS A 20 6.49 8.35 3.47
CA CYS A 20 5.72 9.59 3.50
C CYS A 20 6.29 10.66 2.55
N LEU A 21 7.61 10.82 2.52
CA LEU A 21 8.27 11.80 1.68
C LEU A 21 8.13 11.45 0.20
N LEU A 22 8.33 10.18 -0.17
CA LEU A 22 8.15 9.72 -1.56
C LEU A 22 6.71 9.91 -2.02
N LEU A 23 5.75 9.47 -1.21
CA LEU A 23 4.33 9.58 -1.53
C LEU A 23 3.91 11.05 -1.69
N ALA A 24 4.35 11.93 -0.80
CA ALA A 24 4.06 13.36 -0.89
C ALA A 24 4.69 14.00 -2.13
N GLU A 25 5.96 13.70 -2.43
CA GLU A 25 6.65 14.29 -3.59
C GLU A 25 6.06 13.85 -4.92
N PHE A 26 5.84 12.54 -5.12
CA PHE A 26 5.26 12.05 -6.38
C PHE A 26 3.80 12.46 -6.55
N HIS A 27 3.03 12.49 -5.45
CA HIS A 27 1.69 13.07 -5.47
C HIS A 27 1.73 14.55 -5.88
N ARG A 28 2.59 15.37 -5.28
CA ARG A 28 2.72 16.81 -5.62
C ARG A 28 3.12 17.01 -7.08
N ARG A 29 3.99 16.16 -7.61
CA ARG A 29 4.45 16.18 -9.01
C ARG A 29 3.46 15.58 -10.01
N GLN A 30 2.32 15.06 -9.53
CA GLN A 30 1.31 14.39 -10.35
C GLN A 30 1.87 13.18 -11.12
N ILE A 31 2.90 12.54 -10.57
CA ILE A 31 3.45 11.28 -11.07
C ILE A 31 2.66 10.14 -10.42
N PRO A 32 2.12 9.17 -11.19
CA PRO A 32 1.42 8.02 -10.64
C PRO A 32 2.23 7.33 -9.54
N VAL A 33 1.68 7.25 -8.33
CA VAL A 33 2.33 6.61 -7.19
C VAL A 33 1.36 5.68 -6.47
N LEU A 34 1.88 4.51 -6.10
CA LEU A 34 1.20 3.51 -5.29
C LEU A 34 2.12 3.06 -4.16
N THR A 35 1.53 2.73 -3.01
CA THR A 35 2.28 2.18 -1.88
C THR A 35 1.77 0.79 -1.49
N CYS A 36 2.65 -0.03 -0.93
CA CYS A 36 2.27 -1.31 -0.33
C CYS A 36 2.21 -1.18 1.19
N GLY A 37 1.22 -1.84 1.78
CA GLY A 37 1.07 -2.03 3.22
C GLY A 37 1.95 -3.14 3.80
N ALA A 38 1.69 -3.49 5.04
CA ALA A 38 2.41 -4.54 5.75
C ALA A 38 1.88 -5.93 5.35
N ALA A 39 2.65 -6.65 4.53
CA ALA A 39 2.34 -8.02 4.13
C ALA A 39 2.74 -9.09 5.18
N GLY A 40 3.48 -8.71 6.24
CA GLY A 40 3.88 -9.61 7.31
C GLY A 40 2.74 -9.95 8.27
N GLY A 41 2.77 -11.15 8.83
CA GLY A 41 1.72 -11.67 9.73
C GLY A 41 0.42 -12.01 9.00
N ARG A 42 0.46 -12.19 7.68
CA ARG A 42 -0.69 -12.47 6.81
C ARG A 42 -0.52 -13.81 6.12
N SER A 43 -1.63 -14.44 5.77
CA SER A 43 -1.65 -15.78 5.19
C SER A 43 -2.63 -15.96 4.04
N ASP A 44 -3.68 -15.15 3.97
CA ASP A 44 -4.71 -15.26 2.94
C ASP A 44 -4.53 -14.20 1.86
N ALA A 45 -4.04 -14.63 0.70
CA ALA A 45 -3.82 -13.75 -0.45
C ALA A 45 -5.14 -13.31 -1.12
N THR A 46 -6.25 -14.01 -0.89
CA THR A 46 -7.55 -13.70 -1.52
C THR A 46 -8.20 -12.44 -0.93
N LEU A 47 -7.77 -12.03 0.27
CA LEU A 47 -8.23 -10.83 0.95
C LEU A 47 -7.46 -9.57 0.52
N ILE A 48 -6.45 -9.67 -0.35
CA ILE A 48 -5.64 -8.51 -0.75
C ILE A 48 -6.47 -7.59 -1.64
N GLU A 49 -6.49 -6.31 -1.31
CA GLU A 49 -7.27 -5.28 -1.98
C GLU A 49 -6.40 -4.08 -2.38
N ILE A 50 -6.85 -3.34 -3.40
CA ILE A 50 -6.32 -2.03 -3.77
C ILE A 50 -7.38 -0.98 -3.42
N ALA A 51 -7.03 -0.02 -2.57
CA ALA A 51 -7.92 1.07 -2.20
C ALA A 51 -7.16 2.39 -2.04
N ASP A 52 -7.90 3.51 -1.91
CA ASP A 52 -7.28 4.79 -1.58
C ASP A 52 -6.63 4.71 -0.21
N LEU A 53 -5.41 5.25 -0.09
CA LEU A 53 -4.62 5.22 1.14
C LEU A 53 -5.40 5.78 2.34
N SER A 54 -6.30 6.75 2.12
CA SER A 54 -7.14 7.34 3.18
C SER A 54 -8.17 6.36 3.78
N ARG A 55 -8.50 5.28 3.05
CA ARG A 55 -9.55 4.29 3.39
C ARG A 55 -9.04 2.98 3.97
N ILE A 56 -7.71 2.79 4.02
CA ILE A 56 -7.10 1.55 4.51
C ILE A 56 -7.42 1.30 5.98
N PHE A 57 -7.62 0.04 6.35
CA PHE A 57 -7.83 -0.39 7.73
C PHE A 57 -7.02 -1.66 8.01
N ASN A 58 -6.93 -2.06 9.28
CA ASN A 58 -6.17 -3.23 9.73
C ASN A 58 -4.71 -3.29 9.24
N ASP A 59 -4.07 -2.13 9.03
CA ASP A 59 -2.66 -2.04 8.65
C ASP A 59 -1.96 -0.95 9.49
N ALA A 60 -1.13 -1.38 10.44
CA ALA A 60 -0.44 -0.46 11.36
C ALA A 60 0.59 0.43 10.64
N LEU A 61 1.23 -0.09 9.59
CA LEU A 61 2.21 0.66 8.80
C LEU A 61 1.51 1.79 8.05
N LEU A 62 0.45 1.48 7.30
CA LEU A 62 -0.29 2.48 6.52
C LEU A 62 -1.10 3.43 7.42
N HIS A 63 -1.52 2.99 8.60
CA HIS A 63 -2.06 3.89 9.61
C HIS A 63 -1.04 4.96 10.02
N GLN A 64 0.20 4.56 10.32
CA GLN A 64 1.26 5.51 10.67
C GLN A 64 1.63 6.43 9.49
N VAL A 65 1.69 5.88 8.27
CA VAL A 65 1.93 6.67 7.05
C VAL A 65 0.84 7.72 6.89
N ARG A 66 -0.45 7.35 6.98
CA ARG A 66 -1.56 8.31 6.90
C ARG A 66 -1.44 9.43 7.93
N ARG A 67 -1.14 9.08 9.19
CA ARG A 67 -0.99 10.06 10.27
C ARG A 67 0.11 11.06 9.94
N ASN A 68 1.26 10.58 9.47
CA ASN A 68 2.40 11.41 9.09
C ASN A 68 2.10 12.28 7.86
N LEU A 69 1.44 11.73 6.84
CA LEU A 69 1.02 12.48 5.65
C LEU A 69 0.10 13.66 6.00
N ARG A 70 -0.86 13.45 6.90
CA ARG A 70 -1.75 14.52 7.40
C ARG A 70 -0.99 15.57 8.20
N GLY A 71 -0.14 15.15 9.13
CA GLY A 71 0.55 16.06 10.03
C GLY A 71 1.65 16.88 9.35
N ASN A 72 2.37 16.28 8.39
CA ASN A 72 3.64 16.83 7.93
C ASN A 72 3.67 17.17 6.43
N TYR A 73 2.68 16.71 5.64
CA TYR A 73 2.74 16.80 4.17
C TYR A 73 1.45 17.37 3.55
N GLY A 74 0.57 17.97 4.35
CA GLY A 74 -0.61 18.70 3.84
C GLY A 74 -1.72 17.81 3.28
N PHE A 75 -1.75 16.51 3.60
CA PHE A 75 -2.85 15.64 3.19
C PHE A 75 -4.13 15.94 3.99
N PRO A 76 -5.32 15.68 3.43
CA PRO A 76 -6.60 16.02 4.06
C PRO A 76 -6.73 15.55 5.53
N SER A 77 -7.01 16.50 6.43
CA SER A 77 -7.11 16.32 7.89
C SER A 77 -8.28 17.11 8.49
N GLY A 78 -8.64 16.85 9.75
CA GLY A 78 -9.73 17.56 10.43
C GLY A 78 -11.09 17.32 9.76
N GLU A 79 -11.80 18.40 9.44
CA GLU A 79 -13.10 18.36 8.73
C GLU A 79 -13.01 17.67 7.37
N ASP A 80 -11.85 17.78 6.72
CA ASP A 80 -11.56 17.18 5.42
C ASP A 80 -11.08 15.72 5.50
N SER A 81 -11.09 15.10 6.68
CA SER A 81 -10.59 13.73 6.89
C SER A 81 -11.28 12.66 6.02
N ARG A 82 -12.50 12.93 5.55
CA ARG A 82 -13.25 12.06 4.63
C ARG A 82 -12.81 12.14 3.16
N LYS A 83 -12.01 13.15 2.79
CA LYS A 83 -11.49 13.29 1.43
C LYS A 83 -10.47 12.18 1.15
N LYS A 84 -10.42 11.78 -0.13
CA LYS A 84 -9.44 10.82 -0.64
C LYS A 84 -8.05 11.45 -0.66
N PHE A 85 -7.02 10.63 -0.48
CA PHE A 85 -5.63 11.06 -0.65
C PHE A 85 -5.20 11.08 -2.12
N GLY A 86 -5.90 10.36 -3.01
CA GLY A 86 -5.51 10.25 -4.41
C GLY A 86 -4.31 9.32 -4.63
N ILE A 87 -3.90 8.59 -3.60
CA ILE A 87 -2.83 7.61 -3.63
C ILE A 87 -3.43 6.23 -3.42
N ALA A 88 -3.18 5.29 -4.32
CA ALA A 88 -3.59 3.92 -4.11
C ALA A 88 -2.63 3.16 -3.19
N ALA A 89 -3.19 2.22 -2.45
CA ALA A 89 -2.44 1.33 -1.59
C ALA A 89 -2.91 -0.12 -1.75
N VAL A 90 -1.97 -1.04 -1.91
CA VAL A 90 -2.21 -2.48 -1.79
C VAL A 90 -2.13 -2.84 -0.31
N PHE A 91 -3.16 -3.48 0.23
CA PHE A 91 -3.23 -3.90 1.63
C PHE A 91 -4.06 -5.18 1.76
N SER A 92 -4.06 -5.77 2.94
CA SER A 92 -4.99 -6.84 3.30
C SER A 92 -5.78 -6.40 4.55
N PRO A 93 -7.10 -6.67 4.63
CA PRO A 93 -7.91 -6.48 5.82
C PRO A 93 -7.75 -7.62 6.84
N GLU A 94 -7.06 -8.71 6.49
CA GLU A 94 -6.81 -9.86 7.37
C GLU A 94 -6.23 -9.41 8.72
N GLU A 95 -6.69 -9.99 9.83
CA GLU A 95 -6.08 -9.72 11.12
C GLU A 95 -4.62 -10.17 11.14
N THR A 96 -3.76 -9.33 11.71
CA THR A 96 -2.33 -9.64 11.75
C THR A 96 -2.07 -10.75 12.76
N ARG A 97 -1.39 -11.80 12.32
CA ARG A 97 -0.93 -12.90 13.17
C ARG A 97 0.44 -12.59 13.76
N TYR A 98 0.54 -12.73 15.07
CA TYR A 98 1.71 -12.50 15.88
C TYR A 98 2.30 -13.84 16.35
N PRO A 99 3.62 -14.03 16.25
CA PRO A 99 4.27 -15.17 16.89
C PRO A 99 4.14 -15.07 18.42
N GLN A 100 3.89 -16.21 19.04
CA GLN A 100 3.78 -16.35 20.48
C GLN A 100 5.05 -17.01 21.04
N GLY A 101 5.31 -16.84 22.34
CA GLY A 101 6.51 -17.37 23.00
C GLY A 101 6.58 -18.90 23.09
N ASP A 102 5.46 -19.59 22.80
CA ASP A 102 5.30 -21.04 22.80
C ASP A 102 5.46 -21.67 21.39
N GLY A 103 5.76 -20.86 20.37
CA GLY A 103 5.89 -21.31 18.98
C GLY A 103 4.58 -21.30 18.19
N CYS A 104 3.45 -20.95 18.80
CA CYS A 104 2.18 -20.75 18.11
C CYS A 104 2.09 -19.36 17.46
N VAL A 105 1.01 -19.13 16.71
CA VAL A 105 0.63 -17.81 16.21
C VAL A 105 -0.80 -17.47 16.66
N SER A 106 -1.05 -16.21 16.99
CA SER A 106 -2.38 -15.71 17.38
C SER A 106 -2.62 -14.30 16.83
N THR A 107 -3.86 -13.85 16.75
CA THR A 107 -4.20 -12.47 16.42
C THR A 107 -4.04 -11.52 17.62
N GLU A 108 -3.86 -12.07 18.82
CA GLU A 108 -3.54 -11.32 20.02
C GLU A 108 -2.10 -10.81 19.99
N ARG A 109 -1.94 -9.50 20.16
CA ARG A 109 -0.62 -8.86 20.23
C ARG A 109 0.08 -9.23 21.54
N PRO A 110 1.31 -9.79 21.50
CA PRO A 110 2.10 -10.08 22.70
C PRO A 110 2.44 -8.80 23.50
N THR A 111 2.58 -8.93 24.81
CA THR A 111 2.98 -7.81 25.70
C THR A 111 4.38 -7.29 25.40
N HIS A 112 5.29 -8.16 24.96
CA HIS A 112 6.62 -7.81 24.48
C HIS A 112 6.77 -8.27 23.04
N GLN A 113 6.80 -7.32 22.12
CA GLN A 113 7.18 -7.58 20.73
C GLN A 113 8.38 -6.69 20.37
N PRO A 114 9.59 -7.25 20.24
CA PRO A 114 10.76 -6.53 19.77
C PRO A 114 10.49 -5.91 18.39
N ALA A 115 10.76 -4.62 18.25
CA ALA A 115 10.62 -3.94 16.97
C ALA A 115 11.70 -4.40 15.97
N GLY A 116 11.36 -4.40 14.69
CA GLY A 116 12.30 -4.62 13.58
C GLY A 116 12.08 -5.91 12.79
N LEU A 117 12.92 -6.09 11.76
CA LEU A 117 12.96 -7.31 10.95
C LEU A 117 13.80 -8.36 11.69
N ARG A 118 13.13 -9.12 12.55
CA ARG A 118 13.72 -10.10 13.47
C ARG A 118 13.15 -11.46 13.12
N CYS A 119 13.97 -12.44 12.76
CA CYS A 119 13.48 -13.80 12.50
C CYS A 119 13.02 -14.51 13.78
N ASP A 120 13.56 -14.09 14.92
CA ASP A 120 13.31 -14.61 16.28
C ASP A 120 12.08 -13.97 16.96
N ALA A 121 11.66 -12.79 16.53
CA ALA A 121 10.66 -12.01 17.27
C ALA A 121 9.79 -11.05 16.42
N GLY A 122 10.06 -10.96 15.11
CA GLY A 122 9.33 -10.15 14.15
C GLY A 122 8.19 -10.92 13.50
N PHE A 123 7.41 -10.23 12.66
CA PHE A 123 6.38 -10.89 11.87
C PHE A 123 6.98 -11.90 10.90
N GLY A 124 6.39 -13.09 10.81
CA GLY A 124 6.61 -14.01 9.70
C GLY A 124 6.01 -13.47 8.41
N ALA A 125 6.51 -13.92 7.26
CA ALA A 125 5.97 -13.59 5.94
C ALA A 125 5.97 -14.84 5.06
N VAL A 126 4.99 -14.91 4.16
CA VAL A 126 4.82 -16.05 3.24
C VAL A 126 4.79 -15.54 1.80
N THR A 127 5.46 -16.28 0.92
CA THR A 127 5.77 -15.83 -0.45
C THR A 127 4.53 -15.51 -1.26
N HIS A 128 3.46 -16.32 -1.17
CA HIS A 128 2.26 -16.10 -1.98
C HIS A 128 1.57 -14.78 -1.63
N VAL A 129 1.58 -14.36 -0.36
CA VAL A 129 1.03 -13.07 0.05
C VAL A 129 1.94 -11.93 -0.42
N THR A 130 3.23 -11.96 -0.11
CA THR A 130 4.15 -10.87 -0.45
C THR A 130 4.29 -10.69 -1.97
N ALA A 131 4.32 -11.79 -2.72
CA ALA A 131 4.34 -11.75 -4.19
C ALA A 131 3.04 -11.15 -4.72
N THR A 132 1.87 -11.54 -4.19
CA THR A 132 0.59 -10.99 -4.65
C THR A 132 0.50 -9.48 -4.41
N PHE A 133 0.99 -8.99 -3.26
CA PHE A 133 1.10 -7.54 -3.01
C PHE A 133 1.88 -6.82 -4.12
N GLY A 134 3.05 -7.35 -4.48
CA GLY A 134 3.90 -6.78 -5.52
C GLY A 134 3.30 -6.87 -6.93
N LEU A 135 2.68 -8.01 -7.27
CA LEU A 135 2.04 -8.23 -8.57
C LEU A 135 0.84 -7.30 -8.77
N LEU A 136 0.00 -7.13 -7.74
CA LEU A 136 -1.12 -6.19 -7.79
C LEU A 136 -0.65 -4.73 -7.88
N ALA A 137 0.40 -4.36 -7.13
CA ALA A 137 1.02 -3.04 -7.22
C ALA A 137 1.55 -2.73 -8.64
N ALA A 138 2.26 -3.69 -9.23
CA ALA A 138 2.79 -3.57 -10.58
C ALA A 138 1.67 -3.43 -11.62
N GLY A 139 0.65 -4.29 -11.55
CA GLY A 139 -0.49 -4.25 -12.45
C GLY A 139 -1.24 -2.91 -12.40
N ASP A 140 -1.51 -2.39 -11.20
CA ASP A 140 -2.21 -1.11 -11.03
C ASP A 140 -1.40 0.07 -11.60
N ILE A 141 -0.10 0.14 -11.33
CA ILE A 141 0.76 1.21 -11.87
C ILE A 141 0.87 1.13 -13.39
N ILE A 142 1.09 -0.08 -13.95
CA ILE A 142 1.13 -0.27 -15.41
C ILE A 142 -0.17 0.20 -16.05
N ASN A 143 -1.32 -0.15 -15.47
CA ASN A 143 -2.63 0.27 -15.97
C ASN A 143 -2.84 1.78 -15.89
N ARG A 144 -2.33 2.46 -14.85
CA ARG A 144 -2.38 3.94 -14.76
C ARG A 144 -1.51 4.60 -15.82
N ILE A 145 -0.31 4.08 -16.05
CA ILE A 145 0.61 4.60 -17.08
C ILE A 145 -0.02 4.41 -18.46
N ALA A 146 -0.47 3.19 -18.77
CA ALA A 146 -1.09 2.87 -20.07
C ALA A 146 -2.43 3.60 -20.28
N GLY A 147 -3.26 3.71 -19.24
CA GLY A 147 -4.54 4.42 -19.29
C GLY A 147 -4.39 5.95 -19.41
N SER A 148 -3.26 6.49 -18.97
CA SER A 148 -2.90 7.91 -19.15
C SER A 148 -2.47 8.21 -20.59
N GLY A 149 -2.08 7.20 -21.37
CA GLY A 149 -1.76 7.28 -22.80
C GLY A 149 -2.94 7.08 -23.76
N ASN A 150 -4.14 6.73 -23.27
CA ASN A 150 -5.28 6.35 -24.13
C ASN A 150 -6.50 7.30 -24.02
N LYS A 151 -6.26 8.61 -23.83
CA LYS A 151 -7.30 9.65 -23.98
C LYS A 151 -7.54 10.06 -25.45
N GLU A 152 -7.28 9.18 -26.40
CA GLU A 152 -7.91 9.22 -27.73
C GLU A 152 -8.74 7.95 -27.89
N GLY A 153 -10.04 8.14 -28.11
CA GLY A 153 -11.08 7.13 -27.88
C GLY A 153 -10.90 5.83 -28.65
N GLY A 154 -10.90 4.72 -27.92
CA GLY A 154 -11.28 3.40 -28.43
C GLY A 154 -12.72 3.07 -28.02
N PRO A 155 -13.51 2.39 -28.86
CA PRO A 155 -14.88 2.07 -28.54
C PRO A 155 -14.92 1.16 -27.30
N GLY A 156 -15.79 1.51 -26.35
CA GLY A 156 -15.96 0.76 -25.12
C GLY A 156 -16.29 -0.72 -25.38
N PRO A 157 -16.01 -1.61 -24.42
CA PRO A 157 -16.25 -3.03 -24.57
C PRO A 157 -17.74 -3.29 -24.88
N PRO A 158 -18.06 -4.23 -25.78
CA PRO A 158 -19.44 -4.55 -26.11
C PRO A 158 -20.16 -5.06 -24.86
N SER A 159 -21.33 -4.49 -24.57
CA SER A 159 -22.20 -4.94 -23.50
C SER A 159 -22.79 -6.32 -23.83
N GLY A 160 -22.35 -7.36 -23.13
CA GLY A 160 -22.96 -8.68 -23.15
C GLY A 160 -22.04 -9.69 -22.46
N SER A 161 -22.48 -10.69 -21.71
CA SER A 161 -23.75 -11.10 -21.14
C SER A 161 -23.36 -11.93 -19.93
N ARG A 162 -24.08 -11.81 -18.80
CA ARG A 162 -23.84 -12.68 -17.64
C ARG A 162 -24.03 -14.13 -18.07
N ILE A 163 -23.06 -14.97 -17.73
CA ILE A 163 -23.24 -16.41 -17.56
C ILE A 163 -23.12 -16.68 -16.07
#